data_AF-A0A8H3SC55-F1
#
_entry.id   AF-A0A8H3SC55-F1
#
_cell.length_a   1.000
_cell.length_b   1.000
_cell.length_c   1.000
_cell.angle_alpha   90.00
_cell.angle_beta   90.00
_cell.angle_gamma   90.00
#
_symmetry.space_group_name_H-M   'P 1'
#
loop_
_entity.id
_entity.type
_entity.pdbx_description
1 polymer ?
#
loop_
_entity_poly.entity_id
_entity_poly.type
_entity_poly.pdbx_seq_one_letter_code
_entity_poly.pdbx_strand_id
1 'polypeptide(L)'
;NGQLSHYFCTIFSTKVHSLFHVGLLQRHFASSSLTRHLPTTSALPRARKAIPLSCLAQLSRLQHRGMRIATLQFAPTVGDVDGNIKRANELLKGGNVVGGAQAGIESLKPDLLVLPELALTGYNFPSLEAIRPFLELAGKGVSAAWARETATRLRCKVCVGYPEIELAAGGECSAQPQEKYYNSLLVVDEEGEVLLNYRKTFLYFTDETWASEGTAERGFHELVFNSGSAGGDVLTSRVATSFGICMDINPYKFEAPFTAWEFANRVIDSKSQLVILSMAWTTFMSREELDALADKPDLDTFNYWIKRFWPLVRQKMRHDVDLGFDGHEAESATEKNIVIVFGNRCGEEGSVRYAGTSAIIAITQRPGVVQDGDAGEELPFDVKILCWDILGATTEGICFADTTADPKTVFGLVKASQT
;
A
#
# COMPACT_ATOMS: atom_id res chain seq x y z
N ASN A 1 -15.94 3.97 -29.41
CA ASN A 1 -17.07 3.03 -29.65
C ASN A 1 -16.48 1.69 -30.08
N GLY A 2 -16.53 0.61 -29.30
CA GLY A 2 -17.03 0.38 -27.94
C GLY A 2 -16.58 -1.02 -27.47
N GLN A 3 -17.02 -1.48 -26.29
CA GLN A 3 -16.56 -2.68 -25.54
C GLN A 3 -15.35 -2.43 -24.62
N LEU A 4 -15.17 -3.33 -23.63
CA LEU A 4 -14.19 -3.32 -22.51
C LEU A 4 -14.58 -2.58 -21.20
N SER A 5 -15.88 -2.35 -20.96
CA SER A 5 -16.40 -1.89 -19.65
C SER A 5 -17.47 -2.87 -19.12
N HIS A 6 -17.04 -4.08 -18.77
CA HIS A 6 -17.93 -5.18 -18.34
C HIS A 6 -17.68 -5.71 -16.92
N TYR A 7 -16.84 -5.02 -16.13
CA TYR A 7 -16.60 -5.32 -14.73
C TYR A 7 -16.65 -4.02 -13.92
N PHE A 8 -17.42 -4.03 -12.83
CA PHE A 8 -17.42 -2.97 -11.83
C PHE A 8 -16.83 -3.53 -10.53
N CYS A 9 -15.95 -2.75 -9.89
CA CYS A 9 -15.67 -2.98 -8.47
C CYS A 9 -16.93 -2.56 -7.70
N THR A 10 -17.73 -3.54 -7.28
CA THR A 10 -18.91 -3.29 -6.45
C THR A 10 -18.55 -3.67 -5.02
N ILE A 11 -18.38 -2.67 -4.17
CA ILE A 11 -17.97 -2.86 -2.78
C ILE A 11 -19.12 -3.52 -1.99
N PHE A 12 -19.02 -4.84 -1.79
CA PHE A 12 -19.78 -5.56 -0.78
C PHE A 12 -18.87 -5.88 0.40
N SER A 13 -19.17 -5.31 1.58
CA SER A 13 -18.43 -5.60 2.81
C SER A 13 -19.00 -6.85 3.49
N THR A 14 -18.36 -8.00 3.31
CA THR A 14 -18.58 -9.19 4.14
C THR A 14 -17.70 -9.12 5.39
N LYS A 15 -18.26 -8.64 6.50
CA LYS A 15 -17.64 -8.79 7.83
C LYS A 15 -17.54 -10.28 8.18
N VAL A 16 -16.32 -10.80 8.32
CA VAL A 16 -16.08 -12.17 8.77
C VAL A 16 -16.37 -12.29 10.27
N HIS A 17 -17.55 -12.80 10.61
CA HIS A 17 -17.87 -13.18 11.99
C HIS A 17 -17.31 -14.57 12.30
N SER A 18 -16.26 -14.62 13.13
CA SER A 18 -15.82 -15.86 13.77
C SER A 18 -16.91 -16.36 14.72
N LEU A 19 -17.47 -17.54 14.43
CA LEU A 19 -18.41 -18.26 15.28
C LEU A 19 -17.87 -19.65 15.57
N PHE A 20 -17.14 -19.78 16.67
CA PHE A 20 -16.91 -21.08 17.30
C PHE A 20 -18.26 -21.64 17.78
N HIS A 21 -18.62 -22.84 17.31
CA HIS A 21 -19.72 -23.62 17.87
C HIS A 21 -19.25 -25.03 18.23
N VAL A 22 -18.96 -25.22 19.52
CA VAL A 22 -18.71 -26.54 20.10
C VAL A 22 -20.07 -27.20 20.34
N GLY A 23 -20.56 -27.92 19.33
CA GLY A 23 -21.85 -28.63 19.35
C GLY A 23 -21.69 -30.11 19.70
N LEU A 24 -21.78 -30.45 20.99
CA LEU A 24 -21.74 -31.83 21.47
C LEU A 24 -23.01 -32.60 21.04
N LEU A 25 -22.88 -33.71 20.29
CA LEU A 25 -24.02 -34.58 19.98
C LEU A 25 -23.65 -36.07 20.02
N GLN A 26 -23.88 -36.69 21.19
CA GLN A 26 -24.07 -38.13 21.30
C GLN A 26 -25.46 -38.52 20.78
N ARG A 27 -25.55 -39.62 20.02
CA ARG A 27 -26.62 -40.64 20.18
C ARG A 27 -26.30 -41.94 19.42
N HIS A 28 -26.70 -43.05 20.02
CA HIS A 28 -26.54 -44.41 19.49
C HIS A 28 -27.57 -44.76 18.42
N PHE A 29 -27.22 -45.68 17.51
CA PHE A 29 -27.94 -46.95 17.17
C PHE A 29 -26.94 -47.77 16.31
N ALA A 30 -26.37 -48.89 16.78
CA ALA A 30 -26.92 -50.25 16.91
C ALA A 30 -26.82 -51.11 15.62
N SER A 31 -25.83 -52.00 15.62
CA SER A 31 -25.78 -53.36 15.05
C SER A 31 -26.63 -53.74 13.82
N SER A 32 -25.95 -54.17 12.75
CA SER A 32 -26.27 -55.47 12.11
C SER A 32 -25.05 -56.05 11.38
N SER A 33 -24.65 -57.27 11.74
CA SER A 33 -23.57 -58.01 11.10
C SER A 33 -24.04 -58.81 9.88
N LEU A 34 -23.27 -58.83 8.79
CA LEU A 34 -23.35 -59.90 7.79
C LEU A 34 -21.99 -60.13 7.12
N THR A 35 -21.46 -61.33 7.33
CA THR A 35 -20.21 -61.82 6.72
C THR A 35 -20.49 -62.50 5.37
N ARG A 36 -19.61 -62.33 4.37
CA ARG A 36 -18.94 -63.45 3.67
C ARG A 36 -17.94 -63.03 2.55
N HIS A 37 -16.83 -63.75 2.55
CA HIS A 37 -15.93 -64.12 1.43
C HIS A 37 -15.19 -63.07 0.57
N LEU A 38 -13.87 -63.05 0.78
CA LEU A 38 -12.82 -62.74 -0.21
C LEU A 38 -12.76 -63.82 -1.31
N PRO A 39 -12.14 -63.50 -2.47
CA PRO A 39 -10.83 -64.10 -2.72
C PRO A 39 -9.72 -63.12 -3.13
N THR A 40 -8.49 -63.54 -2.86
CA THR A 40 -7.18 -63.00 -3.29
C THR A 40 -7.04 -62.94 -4.82
N THR A 41 -6.20 -62.12 -5.47
CA THR A 41 -4.95 -61.37 -5.11
C THR A 41 -5.04 -59.90 -5.62
N SER A 42 -4.04 -59.00 -5.75
CA SER A 42 -2.56 -59.05 -5.65
C SER A 42 -1.92 -57.67 -5.28
N ALA A 43 -0.58 -57.61 -5.32
CA ALA A 43 0.32 -56.45 -5.50
C ALA A 43 -0.06 -55.05 -4.93
N LEU A 44 0.53 -54.72 -3.77
CA LEU A 44 0.78 -53.35 -3.29
C LEU A 44 2.26 -53.19 -2.93
N PRO A 45 3.00 -52.20 -3.48
CA PRO A 45 4.33 -51.85 -2.98
C PRO A 45 4.21 -50.92 -1.77
N ARG A 46 4.36 -51.47 -0.56
CA ARG A 46 4.57 -50.68 0.66
C ARG A 46 6.02 -50.19 0.75
N ALA A 47 6.25 -48.91 0.49
CA ALA A 47 7.52 -48.23 0.81
C ALA A 47 7.34 -46.75 1.17
N ARG A 48 6.33 -46.40 1.98
CA ARG A 48 6.33 -45.09 2.66
C ARG A 48 7.30 -45.17 3.84
N LYS A 49 8.54 -44.70 3.65
CA LYS A 49 9.42 -44.37 4.78
C LYS A 49 8.72 -43.30 5.62
N ALA A 50 8.46 -43.60 6.89
CA ALA A 50 7.94 -42.61 7.82
C ALA A 50 9.00 -41.52 8.01
N ILE A 51 8.66 -40.28 7.65
CA ILE A 51 9.45 -39.11 8.00
C ILE A 51 9.38 -38.97 9.53
N PRO A 52 10.52 -38.92 10.25
CA PRO A 52 10.49 -38.80 11.71
C PRO A 52 9.82 -37.47 12.11
N LEU A 53 9.08 -37.47 13.23
CA LEU A 53 8.34 -36.28 13.68
C LEU A 53 9.24 -35.04 13.90
N SER A 54 10.54 -35.24 14.17
CA SER A 54 11.53 -34.15 14.24
C SER A 54 11.71 -33.41 12.91
N CYS A 55 11.56 -34.08 11.78
CA CYS A 55 11.67 -33.49 10.44
C CYS A 55 10.37 -32.79 10.02
N LEU A 56 9.20 -33.31 10.44
CA LEU A 56 7.93 -32.57 10.33
C LEU A 56 7.91 -31.31 11.21
N ALA A 57 8.54 -31.35 12.39
CA ALA A 57 8.71 -30.18 13.26
C ALA A 57 9.77 -29.16 12.75
N GLN A 58 10.57 -29.52 11.74
CA GLN A 58 11.44 -28.58 11.01
C GLN A 58 10.73 -27.98 9.79
N LEU A 59 9.87 -28.74 9.12
CA LEU A 59 8.97 -28.23 8.07
C LEU A 59 7.91 -27.26 8.62
N SER A 60 7.65 -27.26 9.93
CA SER A 60 6.72 -26.33 10.59
C SER A 60 7.40 -25.06 11.15
N ARG A 61 8.54 -24.62 10.59
CA ARG A 61 9.19 -23.32 10.90
C ARG A 61 9.38 -22.43 9.66
N LEU A 62 8.56 -22.63 8.64
CA LEU A 62 8.40 -21.69 7.53
C LEU A 62 7.66 -20.46 8.07
N GLN A 63 8.40 -19.40 8.41
CA GLN A 63 7.81 -18.17 8.91
C GLN A 63 7.42 -17.26 7.75
N HIS A 64 6.16 -17.30 7.34
CA HIS A 64 5.53 -16.21 6.58
C HIS A 64 5.68 -14.90 7.37
N ARG A 65 6.58 -14.01 6.93
CA ARG A 65 6.94 -12.77 7.63
C ARG A 65 6.33 -11.58 6.92
N GLY A 66 5.04 -11.38 7.16
CA GLY A 66 4.33 -10.20 6.68
C GLY A 66 4.93 -8.89 7.23
N MET A 67 4.64 -7.81 6.53
CA MET A 67 5.15 -6.48 6.80
C MET A 67 4.13 -5.69 7.62
N ARG A 68 4.62 -4.87 8.57
CA ARG A 68 3.79 -3.95 9.34
C ARG A 68 3.93 -2.56 8.75
N ILE A 69 2.86 -2.04 8.20
CA ILE A 69 2.83 -0.80 7.44
C ILE A 69 1.92 0.19 8.18
N ALA A 70 2.42 1.40 8.40
CA ALA A 70 1.66 2.52 8.89
C ALA A 70 1.61 3.64 7.83
N THR A 71 0.50 4.36 7.78
CA THR A 71 0.49 5.71 7.18
C THR A 71 -0.26 6.69 8.07
N LEU A 72 0.28 7.91 8.16
CA LEU A 72 -0.29 8.99 8.95
C LEU A 72 -1.23 9.82 8.07
N GLN A 73 -2.50 9.89 8.45
CA GLN A 73 -3.43 10.86 7.89
C GLN A 73 -3.62 12.01 8.87
N PHE A 74 -3.40 13.23 8.40
CA PHE A 74 -3.62 14.45 9.18
C PHE A 74 -3.95 15.63 8.26
N ALA A 75 -4.22 16.79 8.85
CA ALA A 75 -4.53 18.04 8.16
C ALA A 75 -3.41 19.08 8.37
N PRO A 76 -2.30 19.03 7.59
CA PRO A 76 -1.28 20.08 7.61
C PRO A 76 -1.86 21.47 7.31
N THR A 77 -1.33 22.50 7.96
CA THR A 77 -1.63 23.90 7.65
C THR A 77 -0.50 24.48 6.80
N VAL A 78 -0.83 25.17 5.69
CA VAL A 78 0.14 25.80 4.78
C VAL A 78 1.08 26.73 5.56
N GLY A 79 2.38 26.43 5.50
CA GLY A 79 3.46 27.22 6.07
C GLY A 79 3.68 27.09 7.59
N ASP A 80 2.80 26.41 8.34
CA ASP A 80 2.98 26.18 9.78
C ASP A 80 3.80 24.90 10.04
N VAL A 81 5.08 24.95 9.69
CA VAL A 81 5.99 23.78 9.78
C VAL A 81 6.07 23.22 11.20
N ASP A 82 6.25 24.09 12.20
CA ASP A 82 6.37 23.67 13.60
C ASP A 82 5.05 23.10 14.14
N GLY A 83 3.90 23.70 13.78
CA GLY A 83 2.58 23.18 14.12
C GLY A 83 2.28 21.83 13.47
N ASN A 84 2.65 21.66 12.21
CA ASN A 84 2.48 20.40 11.47
C ASN A 84 3.33 19.27 12.06
N ILE A 85 4.60 19.53 12.39
CA ILE A 85 5.49 18.58 13.08
C ILE A 85 4.92 18.20 14.44
N LYS A 86 4.47 19.18 15.22
CA LYS A 86 3.83 18.94 16.51
C LYS A 86 2.58 18.06 16.35
N ARG A 87 1.70 18.36 15.39
CA ARG A 87 0.47 17.60 15.13
C ARG A 87 0.77 16.16 14.71
N ALA A 88 1.72 15.97 13.79
CA ALA A 88 2.17 14.65 13.36
C ALA A 88 2.70 13.82 14.55
N ASN A 89 3.57 14.41 15.38
CA ASN A 89 4.11 13.76 16.57
C ASN A 89 3.03 13.41 17.61
N GLU A 90 2.05 14.29 17.83
CA GLU A 90 0.92 14.04 18.73
C GLU A 90 0.04 12.89 18.23
N LEU A 91 -0.29 12.85 16.93
CA LEU A 91 -1.11 11.80 16.32
C LEU A 91 -0.39 10.45 16.32
N LEU A 92 0.91 10.43 15.99
CA LEU A 92 1.73 9.21 16.04
C LEU A 92 1.80 8.64 17.46
N LYS A 93 1.95 9.49 18.48
CA LYS A 93 1.99 9.06 19.89
C LYS A 93 0.62 8.68 20.45
N GLY A 94 -0.44 9.41 20.06
CA GLY A 94 -1.80 9.27 20.59
C GLY A 94 -2.67 8.24 19.87
N GLY A 95 -2.31 7.83 18.65
CA GLY A 95 -2.70 6.58 18.03
C GLY A 95 -4.20 6.25 17.94
N ASN A 96 -5.00 7.10 17.29
CA ASN A 96 -6.34 6.70 16.83
C ASN A 96 -6.21 5.73 15.64
N VAL A 97 -6.18 4.42 15.93
CA VAL A 97 -6.28 3.35 14.92
C VAL A 97 -7.74 2.97 14.78
N VAL A 98 -8.31 3.08 13.57
CA VAL A 98 -9.74 2.86 13.35
C VAL A 98 -10.11 1.39 13.58
N GLY A 99 -11.04 1.16 14.51
CA GLY A 99 -11.52 -0.18 14.87
C GLY A 99 -10.58 -1.00 15.78
N GLY A 100 -9.54 -0.40 16.36
CA GLY A 100 -8.64 -1.04 17.33
C GLY A 100 -8.72 -0.42 18.73
N ALA A 101 -7.96 -0.99 19.68
CA ALA A 101 -7.62 -0.27 20.91
C ALA A 101 -6.68 0.90 20.57
N GLN A 102 -6.78 2.00 21.30
CA GLN A 102 -5.96 3.19 21.05
C GLN A 102 -4.47 2.88 21.27
N ALA A 103 -3.69 2.93 20.20
CA ALA A 103 -2.32 2.39 20.15
C ALA A 103 -1.39 3.34 19.39
N GLY A 104 -0.48 3.99 20.10
CA GLY A 104 0.57 4.81 19.49
C GLY A 104 1.51 4.00 18.62
N ILE A 105 2.19 4.67 17.68
CA ILE A 105 3.06 4.07 16.66
C ILE A 105 4.16 3.17 17.27
N GLU A 106 4.65 3.49 18.48
CA GLU A 106 5.64 2.70 19.22
C GLU A 106 5.13 1.32 19.63
N SER A 107 3.81 1.16 19.80
CA SER A 107 3.16 -0.12 20.11
C SER A 107 2.90 -0.96 18.86
N LEU A 108 2.57 -0.30 17.74
CA LEU A 108 2.39 -0.91 16.42
C LEU A 108 3.71 -1.44 15.84
N LYS A 109 4.82 -0.73 16.13
CA LYS A 109 6.18 -1.06 15.67
C LYS A 109 6.22 -1.32 14.16
N PRO A 110 5.84 -0.34 13.31
CA PRO A 110 5.85 -0.53 11.87
C PRO A 110 7.26 -0.89 11.37
N ASP A 111 7.33 -1.58 10.24
CA ASP A 111 8.54 -1.75 9.43
C ASP A 111 8.66 -0.60 8.41
N LEU A 112 7.53 0.03 8.05
CA LEU A 112 7.40 1.17 7.14
C LEU A 112 6.34 2.19 7.65
N LEU A 113 6.68 3.47 7.66
CA LEU A 113 5.77 4.60 7.92
C LEU A 113 5.74 5.56 6.73
N VAL A 114 4.56 5.78 6.14
CA VAL A 114 4.36 6.69 5.00
C VAL A 114 3.60 7.95 5.43
N LEU A 115 4.14 9.13 5.10
CA LEU A 115 3.47 10.41 5.31
C LEU A 115 2.86 10.96 4.00
N PRO A 116 1.88 11.88 4.11
CA PRO A 116 1.27 12.54 2.96
C PRO A 116 2.23 13.41 2.14
N GLU A 117 1.74 13.84 0.99
CA GLU A 117 2.42 14.79 0.11
C GLU A 117 2.57 16.15 0.80
N LEU A 118 3.78 16.71 0.77
CA LEU A 118 4.14 17.96 1.45
C LEU A 118 3.69 17.99 2.94
N ALA A 119 3.83 16.85 3.63
CA ALA A 119 3.23 16.60 4.94
C ALA A 119 3.52 17.67 5.99
N LEU A 120 4.76 18.18 6.05
CA LEU A 120 5.16 19.13 7.08
C LEU A 120 4.97 20.60 6.67
N THR A 121 4.71 20.90 5.40
CA THR A 121 4.60 22.27 4.89
C THR A 121 3.18 22.70 4.55
N GLY A 122 2.24 21.77 4.43
CA GLY A 122 0.99 22.01 3.70
C GLY A 122 1.22 22.05 2.19
N TYR A 123 0.14 22.09 1.38
CA TYR A 123 0.21 21.80 -0.06
C TYR A 123 -0.11 22.99 -0.96
N ASN A 124 -1.15 23.77 -0.62
CA ASN A 124 -1.78 24.75 -1.50
C ASN A 124 -1.01 26.07 -1.64
N PHE A 125 0.26 26.00 -2.05
CA PHE A 125 1.08 27.16 -2.38
C PHE A 125 0.73 27.70 -3.79
N PRO A 126 0.40 28.99 -3.94
CA PRO A 126 -0.07 29.56 -5.22
C PRO A 126 1.06 29.96 -6.18
N SER A 127 2.32 30.01 -5.73
CA SER A 127 3.47 30.39 -6.56
C SER A 127 4.80 29.97 -5.95
N LEU A 128 5.87 30.07 -6.76
CA LEU A 128 7.24 29.88 -6.30
C LEU A 128 7.63 30.80 -5.13
N GLU A 129 7.21 32.06 -5.13
CA GLU A 129 7.51 33.00 -4.04
C GLU A 129 6.88 32.56 -2.72
N ALA A 130 5.67 31.97 -2.77
CA ALA A 130 4.95 31.52 -1.60
C ALA A 130 5.57 30.25 -0.99
N ILE A 131 6.06 29.32 -1.81
CA ILE A 131 6.70 28.08 -1.32
C ILE A 131 8.19 28.25 -1.00
N ARG A 132 8.87 29.24 -1.59
CA ARG A 132 10.33 29.44 -1.45
C ARG A 132 10.88 29.37 -0.01
N PRO A 133 10.21 29.91 1.03
CA PRO A 133 10.69 29.80 2.41
C PRO A 133 10.76 28.37 2.97
N PHE A 134 10.06 27.43 2.34
CA PHE A 134 9.89 26.05 2.81
C PHE A 134 10.68 25.02 2.00
N LEU A 135 11.36 25.45 0.92
CA LEU A 135 12.15 24.57 0.06
C LEU A 135 13.36 23.99 0.79
N GLU A 136 13.56 22.67 0.67
CA GLU A 136 14.66 21.95 1.31
C GLU A 136 15.60 21.31 0.27
N LEU A 137 16.90 21.27 0.55
CA LEU A 137 17.85 20.46 -0.22
C LEU A 137 17.62 18.97 0.11
N ALA A 138 17.67 18.09 -0.90
CA ALA A 138 17.49 16.65 -0.68
C ALA A 138 18.38 16.08 0.43
N GLY A 139 17.77 15.34 1.36
CA GLY A 139 18.45 14.76 2.53
C GLY A 139 18.90 15.78 3.59
N LYS A 140 18.45 17.04 3.51
CA LYS A 140 18.70 18.12 4.47
C LYS A 140 17.39 18.84 4.79
N GLY A 141 17.45 19.80 5.72
CA GLY A 141 16.27 20.54 6.18
C GLY A 141 15.45 19.79 7.22
N VAL A 142 14.29 20.37 7.54
CA VAL A 142 13.39 19.94 8.60
C VAL A 142 12.69 18.61 8.31
N SER A 143 12.24 18.36 7.06
CA SER A 143 11.58 17.11 6.70
C SER A 143 12.54 15.93 6.72
N ALA A 144 13.76 16.13 6.21
CA ALA A 144 14.80 15.11 6.30
C ALA A 144 15.23 14.85 7.76
N ALA A 145 15.36 15.90 8.58
CA ALA A 145 15.71 15.75 10.00
C ALA A 145 14.63 15.00 10.79
N TRP A 146 13.36 15.37 10.61
CA TRP A 146 12.23 14.71 11.26
C TRP A 146 12.08 13.25 10.83
N ALA A 147 12.28 12.95 9.55
CA ALA A 147 12.24 11.59 9.03
C ALA A 147 13.37 10.73 9.60
N ARG A 148 14.61 11.25 9.68
CA ARG A 148 15.73 10.55 10.34
C ARG A 148 15.45 10.25 11.80
N GLU A 149 15.06 11.26 12.57
CA GLU A 149 14.76 11.08 14.00
C GLU A 149 13.67 10.02 14.20
N THR A 150 12.59 10.09 13.42
CA THR A 150 11.48 9.14 13.51
C THR A 150 11.87 7.74 13.04
N ALA A 151 12.64 7.61 11.96
CA ALA A 151 13.09 6.32 11.44
C ALA A 151 14.00 5.59 12.42
N THR A 152 15.01 6.27 12.98
CA THR A 152 15.91 5.70 13.99
C THR A 152 15.20 5.39 15.30
N ARG A 153 14.26 6.25 15.73
CA ARG A 153 13.48 6.06 16.97
C ARG A 153 12.54 4.86 16.89
N LEU A 154 11.88 4.66 15.75
CA LEU A 154 10.93 3.57 15.53
C LEU A 154 11.58 2.30 14.98
N ARG A 155 12.81 2.40 14.45
CA ARG A 155 13.53 1.36 13.70
C ARG A 155 12.74 0.87 12.49
N CYS A 156 12.25 1.83 11.72
CA CYS A 156 11.42 1.60 10.53
C CYS A 156 11.84 2.51 9.39
N LYS A 157 11.53 2.14 8.16
CA LYS A 157 11.67 3.07 7.01
C LYS A 157 10.61 4.15 7.08
N VAL A 158 10.98 5.40 6.77
CA VAL A 158 10.07 6.54 6.75
C VAL A 158 10.05 7.15 5.35
N CYS A 159 8.86 7.34 4.80
CA CYS A 159 8.64 8.09 3.56
C CYS A 159 7.98 9.43 3.88
N VAL A 160 8.60 10.56 3.52
CA VAL A 160 8.07 11.92 3.77
C VAL A 160 8.02 12.76 2.50
N GLY A 161 6.83 13.31 2.20
CA GLY A 161 6.64 14.27 1.12
C GLY A 161 7.07 15.68 1.54
N TYR A 162 7.85 16.37 0.70
CA TYR A 162 8.41 17.70 0.99
C TYR A 162 8.67 18.50 -0.31
N PRO A 163 8.74 19.84 -0.24
CA PRO A 163 9.11 20.66 -1.38
C PRO A 163 10.65 20.78 -1.49
N GLU A 164 11.21 20.32 -2.59
CA GLU A 164 12.66 20.23 -2.83
C GLU A 164 13.18 21.42 -3.65
N ILE A 165 14.37 21.91 -3.29
CA ILE A 165 15.24 22.70 -4.17
C ILE A 165 16.50 21.90 -4.56
N GLU A 166 16.81 21.90 -5.85
CA GLU A 166 18.04 21.40 -6.45
C GLU A 166 18.89 22.60 -6.90
N LEU A 167 20.17 22.61 -6.51
CA LEU A 167 21.15 23.60 -6.93
C LEU A 167 22.10 22.96 -7.95
N ALA A 168 21.84 23.18 -9.25
CA ALA A 168 22.76 22.76 -10.29
C ALA A 168 23.93 23.75 -10.40
N ALA A 169 25.13 23.25 -10.71
CA ALA A 169 26.23 24.11 -11.11
C ALA A 169 25.80 24.91 -12.35
N GLY A 170 25.94 26.24 -12.30
CA GLY A 170 25.59 27.11 -13.42
C GLY A 170 26.39 26.74 -14.66
N GLY A 171 25.81 26.96 -15.85
CA GLY A 171 26.55 26.85 -17.10
C GLY A 171 27.72 27.84 -17.14
N GLU A 172 28.68 27.63 -18.03
CA GLU A 172 29.94 28.41 -18.11
C GLU A 172 29.76 29.94 -18.22
N CYS A 173 28.55 30.42 -18.53
CA CYS A 173 28.19 31.83 -18.65
C CYS A 173 27.38 32.41 -17.46
N SER A 174 27.06 31.64 -16.41
CA SER A 174 26.24 32.11 -15.27
C SER A 174 26.97 31.99 -13.93
N ALA A 175 27.21 33.13 -13.26
CA ALA A 175 27.91 33.20 -11.96
C ALA A 175 27.06 32.74 -10.75
N GLN A 176 25.83 32.27 -10.97
CA GLN A 176 24.93 31.76 -9.93
C GLN A 176 24.54 30.31 -10.25
N PRO A 177 24.35 29.44 -9.24
CA PRO A 177 23.81 28.11 -9.44
C PRO A 177 22.39 28.18 -10.02
N GLN A 178 22.03 27.25 -10.88
CA GLN A 178 20.68 27.16 -11.42
C GLN A 178 19.80 26.43 -10.42
N GLU A 179 18.84 27.16 -9.83
CA GLU A 179 17.82 26.61 -8.94
C GLU A 179 16.74 25.88 -9.76
N LYS A 180 16.35 24.68 -9.33
CA LYS A 180 15.18 23.95 -9.85
C LYS A 180 14.42 23.32 -8.69
N TYR A 181 13.09 23.32 -8.77
CA TYR A 181 12.23 22.95 -7.64
C TYR A 181 11.36 21.75 -8.00
N TYR A 182 11.04 20.94 -6.99
CA TYR A 182 10.29 19.70 -7.18
C TYR A 182 9.36 19.43 -6.01
N ASN A 183 8.24 18.78 -6.31
CA ASN A 183 7.43 18.09 -5.31
C ASN A 183 8.03 16.68 -5.14
N SER A 184 8.52 16.35 -3.95
CA SER A 184 9.43 15.22 -3.74
C SER A 184 9.05 14.35 -2.56
N LEU A 185 9.47 13.08 -2.62
CA LEU A 185 9.27 12.06 -1.59
C LEU A 185 10.64 11.50 -1.20
N LEU A 186 11.06 11.78 0.03
CA LEU A 186 12.28 11.24 0.61
C LEU A 186 11.98 9.90 1.28
N VAL A 187 12.85 8.91 1.10
CA VAL A 187 12.82 7.63 1.83
C VAL A 187 14.06 7.52 2.69
N VAL A 188 13.86 7.31 3.98
CA VAL A 188 14.90 7.20 5.00
C VAL A 188 14.82 5.83 5.66
N ASP A 189 15.95 5.19 5.94
CA ASP A 189 16.01 3.89 6.63
C ASP A 189 16.11 4.01 8.16
N GLU A 190 16.06 2.86 8.82
CA GLU A 190 16.13 2.68 10.27
C GLU A 190 17.46 3.15 10.90
N GLU A 191 18.53 3.31 10.10
CA GLU A 191 19.79 3.93 10.51
C GLU A 191 19.78 5.47 10.38
N GLY A 192 18.86 6.04 9.59
CA GLY A 192 18.77 7.46 9.29
C GLY A 192 19.44 7.87 7.96
N GLU A 193 19.78 6.91 7.11
CA GLU A 193 20.34 7.16 5.78
C GLU A 193 19.25 7.31 4.72
N VAL A 194 19.54 8.10 3.69
CA VAL A 194 18.59 8.37 2.60
C VAL A 194 18.72 7.30 1.52
N LEU A 195 17.70 6.47 1.36
CA LEU A 195 17.65 5.41 0.34
C LEU A 195 17.21 5.94 -1.03
N LEU A 196 16.27 6.88 -1.04
CA LEU A 196 15.66 7.40 -2.26
C LEU A 196 15.21 8.86 -2.08
N ASN A 197 15.32 9.64 -3.16
CA ASN A 197 14.63 10.91 -3.31
C ASN A 197 13.86 10.90 -4.64
N TYR A 198 12.58 10.54 -4.57
CA TYR A 198 11.69 10.53 -5.72
C TYR A 198 11.12 11.95 -5.97
N ARG A 199 10.85 12.28 -7.23
CA ARG A 199 10.30 13.57 -7.67
C ARG A 199 9.04 13.30 -8.48
N LYS A 200 7.93 13.95 -8.11
CA LYS A 200 6.61 13.83 -8.73
C LYS A 200 6.73 13.97 -10.25
N THR A 201 6.24 12.98 -10.98
CA THR A 201 6.44 12.91 -12.43
C THR A 201 5.32 13.63 -13.18
N PHE A 202 4.07 13.49 -12.73
CA PHE A 202 2.92 14.23 -13.27
C PHE A 202 2.49 15.31 -12.28
N LEU A 203 2.59 16.57 -12.69
CA LEU A 203 2.19 17.71 -11.86
C LEU A 203 0.68 17.92 -11.87
N TYR A 204 0.13 18.36 -10.74
CA TYR A 204 -1.20 18.96 -10.65
C TYR A 204 -1.07 20.47 -10.84
N PHE A 205 -2.16 21.19 -11.18
CA PHE A 205 -2.08 22.63 -11.50
C PHE A 205 -1.48 23.47 -10.37
N THR A 206 -1.62 23.06 -9.11
CA THR A 206 -0.96 23.72 -7.95
C THR A 206 0.55 23.58 -8.04
N ASP A 207 1.06 22.38 -8.35
CA ASP A 207 2.48 22.12 -8.50
C ASP A 207 3.07 22.86 -9.70
N GLU A 208 2.34 22.96 -10.82
CA GLU A 208 2.78 23.65 -12.04
C GLU A 208 3.12 25.15 -11.82
N THR A 209 2.66 25.76 -10.71
CA THR A 209 3.00 27.15 -10.36
C THR A 209 4.40 27.35 -9.78
N TRP A 210 5.08 26.27 -9.35
CA TRP A 210 6.35 26.36 -8.64
C TRP A 210 7.33 25.21 -8.91
N ALA A 211 6.85 24.01 -9.22
CA ALA A 211 7.64 22.80 -9.38
C ALA A 211 7.94 22.47 -10.86
N SER A 212 8.95 21.64 -11.06
CA SER A 212 9.22 20.93 -12.32
C SER A 212 8.87 19.45 -12.21
N GLU A 213 8.59 18.80 -13.34
CA GLU A 213 8.44 17.35 -13.43
C GLU A 213 9.75 16.63 -13.06
N GLY A 214 9.62 15.55 -12.29
CA GLY A 214 10.64 14.54 -12.07
C GLY A 214 10.81 13.59 -13.27
N THR A 215 11.44 12.42 -13.05
CA THR A 215 11.54 11.38 -14.09
C THR A 215 11.06 10.04 -13.56
N ALA A 216 10.31 9.31 -14.38
CA ALA A 216 9.59 8.10 -13.99
C ALA A 216 10.50 6.97 -13.50
N GLU A 217 11.73 6.91 -14.02
CA GLU A 217 12.73 5.87 -13.75
C GLU A 217 13.27 5.97 -12.31
N ARG A 218 13.18 7.15 -11.68
CA ARG A 218 13.52 7.35 -10.26
C ARG A 218 12.40 6.91 -9.31
N GLY A 219 11.25 6.50 -9.83
CA GLY A 219 10.10 6.02 -9.06
C GLY A 219 10.17 4.55 -8.65
N PHE A 220 11.36 3.94 -8.64
CA PHE A 220 11.55 2.54 -8.27
C PHE A 220 12.80 2.34 -7.39
N HIS A 221 12.70 1.48 -6.38
CA HIS A 221 13.84 1.06 -5.55
C HIS A 221 13.58 -0.33 -4.93
N GLU A 222 14.63 -1.13 -4.72
CA GLU A 222 14.55 -2.38 -3.96
C GLU A 222 14.83 -2.11 -2.46
N LEU A 223 13.77 -1.93 -1.67
CA LEU A 223 13.90 -1.69 -0.23
C LEU A 223 14.38 -2.96 0.49
N VAL A 224 15.39 -2.83 1.33
CA VAL A 224 15.97 -3.94 2.10
C VAL A 224 15.40 -3.94 3.53
N PHE A 225 14.68 -4.98 3.92
CA PHE A 225 14.12 -5.12 5.27
C PHE A 225 14.82 -6.23 6.05
N ASN A 226 15.29 -5.89 7.25
CA ASN A 226 16.01 -6.81 8.13
C ASN A 226 15.10 -7.31 9.25
N SER A 227 14.74 -8.59 9.22
CA SER A 227 13.85 -9.20 10.21
C SER A 227 14.63 -10.15 11.13
N GLY A 228 14.76 -9.80 12.40
CA GLY A 228 15.45 -10.65 13.39
C GLY A 228 14.76 -12.01 13.56
N SER A 229 15.51 -13.11 13.49
CA SER A 229 14.99 -14.43 13.90
C SER A 229 15.13 -14.61 15.42
N ALA A 230 14.23 -15.39 16.02
CA ALA A 230 14.33 -15.79 17.44
C ALA A 230 15.54 -16.72 17.74
N GLY A 231 16.37 -17.01 16.73
CA GLY A 231 17.60 -17.80 16.84
C GLY A 231 18.90 -16.99 16.61
N GLY A 232 18.81 -15.68 16.41
CA GLY A 232 19.98 -14.79 16.23
C GLY A 232 20.48 -14.63 14.79
N ASP A 233 19.90 -15.35 13.83
CA ASP A 233 20.16 -15.15 12.41
C ASP A 233 19.34 -13.96 11.87
N VAL A 234 19.92 -13.10 11.05
CA VAL A 234 19.25 -11.92 10.47
C VAL A 234 18.79 -12.28 9.06
N LEU A 235 17.47 -12.34 8.89
CA LEU A 235 16.86 -12.62 7.60
C LEU A 235 16.60 -11.30 6.88
N THR A 236 17.23 -11.13 5.72
CA THR A 236 17.15 -9.92 4.90
C THR A 236 16.28 -10.18 3.67
N SER A 237 15.13 -9.51 3.57
CA SER A 237 14.25 -9.54 2.40
C SER A 237 14.46 -8.29 1.54
N ARG A 238 14.45 -8.44 0.21
CA ARG A 238 14.48 -7.33 -0.75
C ARG A 238 13.09 -7.17 -1.36
N VAL A 239 12.56 -5.95 -1.33
CA VAL A 239 11.19 -5.62 -1.74
C VAL A 239 11.23 -4.61 -2.88
N ALA A 240 10.93 -5.08 -4.09
CA ALA A 240 10.76 -4.26 -5.27
C ALA A 240 9.60 -3.28 -5.05
N THR A 241 9.91 -1.97 -4.96
CA THR A 241 8.96 -0.94 -4.53
C THR A 241 8.84 0.15 -5.57
N SER A 242 7.60 0.46 -5.98
CA SER A 242 7.27 1.62 -6.81
C SER A 242 6.79 2.79 -5.95
N PHE A 243 7.21 4.00 -6.29
CA PHE A 243 6.90 5.24 -5.59
C PHE A 243 6.15 6.20 -6.52
N GLY A 244 5.08 6.81 -6.01
CA GLY A 244 4.30 7.83 -6.71
C GLY A 244 3.81 8.91 -5.76
N ILE A 245 3.51 10.09 -6.30
CA ILE A 245 2.97 11.22 -5.57
C ILE A 245 1.66 11.65 -6.23
N CYS A 246 0.53 11.45 -5.53
CA CYS A 246 -0.83 11.87 -5.89
C CYS A 246 -1.17 11.76 -7.40
N MET A 247 -1.00 12.84 -8.15
CA MET A 247 -1.29 12.98 -9.57
C MET A 247 -0.55 11.98 -10.46
N ASP A 248 0.55 11.36 -10.01
CA ASP A 248 1.27 10.32 -10.77
C ASP A 248 0.37 9.15 -11.21
N ILE A 249 -0.71 8.83 -10.46
CA ILE A 249 -1.63 7.76 -10.88
C ILE A 249 -2.64 8.20 -11.94
N ASN A 250 -2.86 9.51 -12.15
CA ASN A 250 -3.81 10.03 -13.13
C ASN A 250 -3.28 9.92 -14.57
N PRO A 251 -4.15 10.05 -15.59
CA PRO A 251 -3.70 10.25 -16.95
C PRO A 251 -2.90 11.55 -17.04
N TYR A 252 -1.81 11.58 -17.81
CA TYR A 252 -0.95 12.75 -17.95
C TYR A 252 -1.77 14.01 -18.28
N LYS A 253 -1.61 15.06 -17.44
CA LYS A 253 -2.32 16.36 -17.50
C LYS A 253 -3.85 16.30 -17.52
N PHE A 254 -4.45 15.15 -17.18
CA PHE A 254 -5.85 14.81 -17.46
C PHE A 254 -6.23 14.83 -18.96
N GLU A 255 -5.25 14.89 -19.86
CA GLU A 255 -5.42 14.89 -21.32
C GLU A 255 -5.22 13.49 -21.93
N ALA A 256 -4.33 12.69 -21.33
CA ALA A 256 -4.07 11.33 -21.80
C ALA A 256 -5.31 10.42 -21.64
N PRO A 257 -5.46 9.36 -22.47
CA PRO A 257 -6.57 8.43 -22.34
C PRO A 257 -6.64 7.81 -20.94
N PHE A 258 -7.84 7.69 -20.36
CA PHE A 258 -8.01 7.08 -19.04
C PHE A 258 -7.41 5.66 -18.97
N THR A 259 -7.41 4.91 -20.07
CA THR A 259 -6.83 3.56 -20.15
C THR A 259 -5.31 3.53 -20.39
N ALA A 260 -4.61 4.66 -20.38
CA ALA A 260 -3.14 4.69 -20.50
C ALA A 260 -2.46 4.10 -19.25
N TRP A 261 -3.05 4.30 -18.06
CA TRP A 261 -2.63 3.73 -16.76
C TRP A 261 -1.11 3.73 -16.54
N GLU A 262 -0.49 4.87 -16.81
CA GLU A 262 0.95 5.06 -16.98
C GLU A 262 1.76 4.57 -15.76
N PHE A 263 1.27 4.88 -14.55
CA PHE A 263 1.86 4.42 -13.30
C PHE A 263 1.65 2.91 -13.05
N ALA A 264 0.43 2.42 -13.22
CA ALA A 264 0.09 1.03 -12.90
C ALA A 264 0.74 0.03 -13.89
N ASN A 265 0.96 0.41 -15.15
CA ASN A 265 1.78 -0.37 -16.07
C ASN A 265 3.25 -0.43 -15.60
N ARG A 266 3.83 0.69 -15.16
CA ARG A 266 5.20 0.74 -14.59
C ARG A 266 5.36 -0.16 -13.35
N VAL A 267 4.34 -0.25 -12.49
CA VAL A 267 4.33 -1.18 -11.34
C VAL A 267 4.46 -2.64 -11.78
N ILE A 268 3.80 -3.02 -12.88
CA ILE A 268 3.89 -4.38 -13.46
C ILE A 268 5.26 -4.60 -14.12
N ASP A 269 5.72 -3.65 -14.93
CA ASP A 269 6.96 -3.75 -15.69
C ASP A 269 8.19 -3.82 -14.78
N SER A 270 8.18 -3.05 -13.68
CA SER A 270 9.19 -3.09 -12.61
C SER A 270 9.09 -4.31 -11.69
N LYS A 271 8.10 -5.19 -11.88
CA LYS A 271 7.80 -6.32 -10.98
C LYS A 271 7.68 -5.91 -9.50
N SER A 272 7.07 -4.77 -9.21
CA SER A 272 6.97 -4.26 -7.84
C SER A 272 6.01 -5.12 -6.99
N GLN A 273 6.45 -5.48 -5.78
CA GLN A 273 5.65 -6.14 -4.74
C GLN A 273 4.93 -5.12 -3.85
N LEU A 274 5.48 -3.91 -3.74
CA LEU A 274 4.98 -2.82 -2.92
C LEU A 274 4.82 -1.54 -3.74
N VAL A 275 3.77 -0.79 -3.48
CA VAL A 275 3.50 0.53 -4.05
C VAL A 275 3.27 1.52 -2.92
N ILE A 276 4.02 2.62 -2.91
CA ILE A 276 3.91 3.70 -1.94
C ILE A 276 3.42 4.96 -2.65
N LEU A 277 2.26 5.46 -2.24
CA LEU A 277 1.70 6.73 -2.70
C LEU A 277 1.64 7.72 -1.54
N SER A 278 2.35 8.83 -1.70
CA SER A 278 2.27 10.01 -0.82
C SER A 278 1.34 11.03 -1.50
N MET A 279 0.29 11.50 -0.82
CA MET A 279 -0.84 12.14 -1.51
C MET A 279 -1.42 13.38 -0.81
N ALA A 280 -1.81 14.37 -1.61
CA ALA A 280 -2.67 15.50 -1.30
C ALA A 280 -3.86 15.53 -2.27
N TRP A 281 -4.64 14.44 -2.27
CA TRP A 281 -5.77 14.26 -3.18
C TRP A 281 -6.93 15.16 -2.80
N THR A 282 -7.33 16.04 -3.73
CA THR A 282 -8.42 16.99 -3.54
C THR A 282 -9.79 16.35 -3.74
N THR A 283 -10.82 16.92 -3.13
CA THR A 283 -12.23 16.53 -3.33
C THR A 283 -13.08 17.75 -3.67
N PHE A 284 -14.13 17.53 -4.45
CA PHE A 284 -15.14 18.54 -4.78
C PHE A 284 -16.30 18.57 -3.77
N MET A 285 -16.30 17.67 -2.77
CA MET A 285 -17.29 17.68 -1.70
C MET A 285 -17.29 19.01 -0.95
N SER A 286 -18.48 19.47 -0.61
CA SER A 286 -18.70 20.52 0.37
C SER A 286 -18.21 20.09 1.75
N ARG A 287 -18.06 21.07 2.66
CA ARG A 287 -17.71 20.78 4.06
C ARG A 287 -18.82 19.93 4.71
N GLU A 288 -20.06 20.25 4.39
CA GLU A 288 -21.25 19.58 4.89
C GLU A 288 -21.34 18.11 4.43
N GLU A 289 -20.94 17.80 3.20
CA GLU A 289 -20.85 16.43 2.69
C GLU A 289 -19.72 15.64 3.36
N LEU A 290 -18.55 16.26 3.57
CA LEU A 290 -17.44 15.62 4.29
C LEU A 290 -17.76 15.38 5.77
N ASP A 291 -18.35 16.35 6.45
CA ASP A 291 -18.80 16.22 7.84
C ASP A 291 -19.90 15.14 7.98
N ALA A 292 -20.73 14.94 6.94
CA ALA A 292 -21.75 13.88 6.90
C ALA A 292 -21.18 12.46 6.69
N LEU A 293 -19.95 12.30 6.19
CA LEU A 293 -19.24 11.02 6.19
C LEU A 293 -18.83 10.59 7.61
N ALA A 294 -18.61 11.55 8.51
CA ALA A 294 -18.11 11.35 9.87
C ALA A 294 -16.81 10.52 9.90
N ASP A 295 -16.84 9.30 10.42
CA ASP A 295 -15.70 8.39 10.50
C ASP A 295 -15.48 7.53 9.24
N LYS A 296 -16.33 7.69 8.21
CA LYS A 296 -16.32 6.86 6.99
C LYS A 296 -15.42 7.41 5.88
N PRO A 297 -14.82 6.53 5.06
CA PRO A 297 -14.05 6.94 3.88
C PRO A 297 -14.91 7.52 2.77
N ASP A 298 -14.29 8.35 1.92
CA ASP A 298 -14.77 8.70 0.59
C ASP A 298 -14.58 7.49 -0.35
N LEU A 299 -15.61 6.66 -0.46
CA LEU A 299 -15.59 5.46 -1.30
C LEU A 299 -15.53 5.78 -2.80
N ASP A 300 -15.93 6.97 -3.25
CA ASP A 300 -15.84 7.34 -4.67
C ASP A 300 -14.39 7.67 -5.05
N THR A 301 -13.68 8.42 -4.21
CA THR A 301 -12.23 8.63 -4.34
C THR A 301 -11.45 7.30 -4.24
N PHE A 302 -11.77 6.45 -3.26
CA PHE A 302 -11.14 5.13 -3.14
C PHE A 302 -11.40 4.27 -4.40
N ASN A 303 -12.64 4.19 -4.89
CA ASN A 303 -12.99 3.48 -6.12
C ASN A 303 -12.28 4.06 -7.35
N TYR A 304 -12.09 5.39 -7.41
CA TYR A 304 -11.31 6.02 -8.46
C TYR A 304 -9.85 5.54 -8.44
N TRP A 305 -9.20 5.54 -7.27
CA TRP A 305 -7.83 5.03 -7.12
C TRP A 305 -7.71 3.56 -7.58
N ILE A 306 -8.62 2.67 -7.16
CA ILE A 306 -8.65 1.28 -7.63
C ILE A 306 -8.74 1.20 -9.17
N LYS A 307 -9.56 2.03 -9.81
CA LYS A 307 -9.67 2.10 -11.28
C LYS A 307 -8.40 2.61 -11.98
N ARG A 308 -7.51 3.33 -11.27
CA ARG A 308 -6.17 3.69 -11.79
C ARG A 308 -5.19 2.53 -11.76
N PHE A 309 -5.37 1.56 -10.86
CA PHE A 309 -4.60 0.31 -10.77
C PHE A 309 -5.20 -0.86 -11.57
N TRP A 310 -6.14 -0.61 -12.49
CA TRP A 310 -6.78 -1.64 -13.31
C TRP A 310 -5.84 -2.56 -14.10
N PRO A 311 -4.61 -2.15 -14.54
CA PRO A 311 -3.64 -3.10 -15.06
C PRO A 311 -3.31 -4.26 -14.11
N LEU A 312 -3.18 -4.00 -12.80
CA LEU A 312 -2.89 -5.04 -11.79
C LEU A 312 -4.06 -6.01 -11.61
N VAL A 313 -5.26 -5.64 -12.06
CA VAL A 313 -6.45 -6.49 -12.09
C VAL A 313 -6.53 -7.34 -13.37
N ARG A 314 -5.96 -6.89 -14.49
CA ARG A 314 -6.10 -7.54 -15.81
C ARG A 314 -4.86 -8.24 -16.33
N GLN A 315 -3.67 -7.87 -15.88
CA GLN A 315 -2.41 -8.41 -16.35
C GLN A 315 -1.78 -9.31 -15.28
N LYS A 316 -1.27 -10.48 -15.69
CA LYS A 316 -0.64 -11.44 -14.77
C LYS A 316 0.59 -10.82 -14.08
N MET A 317 0.60 -10.84 -12.75
CA MET A 317 1.70 -10.38 -11.91
C MET A 317 3.01 -11.18 -12.16
N ARG A 318 4.13 -10.47 -12.32
CA ARG A 318 5.42 -11.01 -12.81
C ARG A 318 6.58 -10.95 -11.80
N HIS A 319 6.34 -10.46 -10.59
CA HIS A 319 7.30 -10.57 -9.49
C HIS A 319 7.53 -12.03 -9.09
N ASP A 320 8.75 -12.36 -8.70
CA ASP A 320 9.17 -13.76 -8.52
C ASP A 320 8.92 -14.28 -7.09
N VAL A 321 8.77 -13.36 -6.11
CA VAL A 321 8.52 -13.66 -4.69
C VAL A 321 7.49 -12.65 -4.17
N ASP A 322 6.48 -13.08 -3.42
CA ASP A 322 5.48 -12.20 -2.82
C ASP A 322 5.99 -11.46 -1.57
N LEU A 323 5.29 -10.40 -1.14
CA LEU A 323 5.68 -9.64 0.04
C LEU A 323 5.64 -10.52 1.30
N GLY A 324 6.77 -10.67 1.99
CA GLY A 324 6.89 -11.45 3.23
C GLY A 324 7.24 -12.93 3.04
N PHE A 325 7.60 -13.35 1.82
CA PHE A 325 8.18 -14.65 1.53
C PHE A 325 9.70 -14.54 1.29
N ASP A 326 10.42 -15.57 1.70
CA ASP A 326 11.83 -15.74 1.37
C ASP A 326 11.95 -16.50 0.03
N GLY A 327 13.00 -16.21 -0.75
CA GLY A 327 13.17 -16.70 -2.13
C GLY A 327 13.29 -18.22 -2.34
N HIS A 328 13.04 -19.03 -1.30
CA HIS A 328 12.99 -20.49 -1.36
C HIS A 328 11.59 -21.06 -1.66
N GLU A 329 10.50 -20.26 -1.59
CA GLU A 329 9.12 -20.74 -1.82
C GLU A 329 8.49 -20.31 -3.16
N ALA A 330 9.23 -19.55 -3.99
CA ALA A 330 8.79 -18.94 -5.25
C ALA A 330 8.11 -19.91 -6.25
N GLU A 331 8.49 -21.18 -6.27
CA GLU A 331 7.90 -22.19 -7.18
C GLU A 331 6.54 -22.76 -6.70
N SER A 332 6.09 -22.41 -5.49
CA SER A 332 4.87 -22.97 -4.87
C SER A 332 3.78 -21.95 -4.52
N ALA A 333 4.07 -20.64 -4.60
CA ALA A 333 3.11 -19.58 -4.29
C ALA A 333 1.93 -19.61 -5.28
N THR A 334 0.81 -20.18 -4.83
CA THR A 334 -0.42 -20.29 -5.65
C THR A 334 -1.22 -19.00 -5.75
N GLU A 335 -0.81 -17.92 -5.07
CA GLU A 335 -1.49 -16.62 -5.11
C GLU A 335 -0.46 -15.52 -5.00
N LYS A 336 -0.44 -14.62 -5.99
CA LYS A 336 0.41 -13.43 -5.99
C LYS A 336 -0.32 -12.25 -5.39
N ASN A 337 0.41 -11.30 -4.80
CA ASN A 337 -0.11 -10.03 -4.33
C ASN A 337 0.82 -8.85 -4.62
N ILE A 338 0.23 -7.66 -4.75
CA ILE A 338 0.93 -6.37 -4.71
C ILE A 338 0.24 -5.52 -3.64
N VAL A 339 1.01 -5.10 -2.64
CA VAL A 339 0.53 -4.21 -1.57
C VAL A 339 0.61 -2.76 -2.03
N ILE A 340 -0.44 -1.98 -1.76
CA ILE A 340 -0.55 -0.57 -2.14
C ILE A 340 -0.90 0.26 -0.89
N VAL A 341 -0.08 1.27 -0.62
CA VAL A 341 -0.22 2.21 0.49
C VAL A 341 -0.66 3.57 -0.05
N PHE A 342 -1.88 3.98 0.28
CA PHE A 342 -2.40 5.31 0.00
C PHE A 342 -2.24 6.17 1.26
N GLY A 343 -1.15 6.93 1.35
CA GLY A 343 -0.93 7.90 2.42
C GLY A 343 -1.40 9.28 2.00
N ASN A 344 -2.65 9.61 2.30
CA ASN A 344 -3.29 10.85 1.87
C ASN A 344 -3.60 11.78 3.06
N ARG A 345 -3.43 13.09 2.88
CA ARG A 345 -3.87 14.09 3.87
C ARG A 345 -5.38 14.29 3.84
N CYS A 346 -5.90 14.85 4.92
CA CYS A 346 -7.28 15.31 5.05
C CYS A 346 -7.31 16.83 5.34
N GLY A 347 -8.48 17.35 5.73
CA GLY A 347 -8.68 18.76 6.07
C GLY A 347 -8.85 19.68 4.85
N GLU A 348 -8.58 20.98 5.04
CA GLU A 348 -8.73 22.00 4.00
C GLU A 348 -7.66 23.10 4.12
N GLU A 349 -7.33 23.74 2.98
CA GLU A 349 -6.38 24.84 2.86
C GLU A 349 -7.03 25.96 2.03
N GLY A 350 -7.67 26.90 2.72
CA GLY A 350 -8.49 27.93 2.08
C GLY A 350 -9.77 27.36 1.49
N SER A 351 -9.91 27.39 0.16
CA SER A 351 -11.04 26.80 -0.56
C SER A 351 -10.80 25.37 -1.04
N VAL A 352 -9.60 24.82 -0.88
CA VAL A 352 -9.24 23.46 -1.31
C VAL A 352 -9.47 22.47 -0.17
N ARG A 353 -10.16 21.36 -0.44
CA ARG A 353 -10.42 20.28 0.53
C ARG A 353 -9.77 18.98 0.08
N TYR A 354 -9.35 18.17 1.04
CA TYR A 354 -8.67 16.89 0.79
C TYR A 354 -9.52 15.71 1.20
N ALA A 355 -9.47 14.63 0.41
CA ALA A 355 -10.36 13.48 0.54
C ALA A 355 -10.05 12.55 1.73
N GLY A 356 -8.91 12.73 2.42
CA GLY A 356 -8.43 11.80 3.45
C GLY A 356 -8.41 10.38 2.92
N THR A 357 -9.13 9.47 3.58
CA THR A 357 -9.38 8.11 3.03
C THR A 357 -8.09 7.30 2.81
N SER A 358 -7.04 7.57 3.58
CA SER A 358 -5.81 6.78 3.58
C SER A 358 -6.12 5.31 3.81
N ALA A 359 -5.48 4.43 3.04
CA ALA A 359 -5.81 3.02 2.98
C ALA A 359 -4.57 2.16 2.74
N ILE A 360 -4.56 0.96 3.32
CA ILE A 360 -3.56 -0.08 3.03
C ILE A 360 -4.27 -1.32 2.52
N ILE A 361 -3.95 -1.68 1.27
CA ILE A 361 -4.60 -2.77 0.54
C ILE A 361 -3.59 -3.70 -0.12
N ALA A 362 -4.04 -4.87 -0.56
CA ALA A 362 -3.36 -5.67 -1.56
C ALA A 362 -4.31 -6.06 -2.68
N ILE A 363 -3.85 -5.98 -3.93
CA ILE A 363 -4.51 -6.68 -5.05
C ILE A 363 -3.88 -8.07 -5.12
N THR A 364 -4.68 -9.13 -5.09
CA THR A 364 -4.22 -10.52 -5.21
C THR A 364 -4.69 -11.18 -6.50
N GLN A 365 -3.91 -12.15 -6.98
CA GLN A 365 -4.18 -12.95 -8.16
C GLN A 365 -3.92 -14.43 -7.86
N ARG A 366 -4.97 -15.25 -7.85
CA ARG A 366 -4.90 -16.71 -7.70
C ARG A 366 -5.27 -17.37 -9.04
N PRO A 367 -4.48 -18.30 -9.61
CA PRO A 367 -4.83 -18.98 -10.86
C PRO A 367 -6.25 -19.55 -10.83
N GLY A 368 -7.03 -19.26 -11.88
CA GLY A 368 -8.40 -19.72 -11.98
C GLY A 368 -8.46 -21.24 -12.14
N VAL A 369 -9.42 -21.87 -11.48
CA VAL A 369 -9.81 -23.25 -11.83
C VAL A 369 -10.62 -23.15 -13.12
N VAL A 370 -10.01 -23.50 -14.26
CA VAL A 370 -10.72 -23.55 -15.54
C VAL A 370 -11.85 -24.57 -15.42
N GLN A 371 -13.10 -24.10 -15.47
CA GLN A 371 -14.25 -24.96 -15.62
C GLN A 371 -14.55 -25.08 -17.13
N ASP A 372 -14.44 -26.29 -17.66
CA ASP A 372 -14.85 -26.59 -19.03
C ASP A 372 -16.37 -26.33 -19.17
N GLY A 373 -16.77 -25.18 -19.73
CA GLY A 373 -18.19 -24.89 -19.91
C GLY A 373 -18.60 -23.53 -20.49
N ASP A 374 -17.93 -22.42 -20.15
CA ASP A 374 -18.40 -21.08 -20.54
C ASP A 374 -17.38 -20.30 -21.38
N ALA A 375 -17.79 -19.88 -22.58
CA ALA A 375 -16.94 -19.22 -23.57
C ALA A 375 -16.97 -17.68 -23.40
N GLY A 376 -16.78 -17.21 -22.17
CA GLY A 376 -16.73 -15.79 -21.82
C GLY A 376 -15.30 -15.22 -21.73
N GLU A 377 -15.18 -13.88 -21.71
CA GLU A 377 -13.94 -13.17 -21.33
C GLU A 377 -13.67 -13.30 -19.82
N GLU A 378 -13.35 -14.51 -19.37
CA GLU A 378 -12.95 -14.77 -17.99
C GLU A 378 -11.46 -14.47 -17.81
N LEU A 379 -11.11 -13.81 -16.69
CA LEU A 379 -9.71 -13.60 -16.34
C LEU A 379 -9.07 -14.96 -16.00
N PRO A 380 -7.81 -15.22 -16.40
CA PRO A 380 -7.13 -16.50 -16.11
C PRO A 380 -6.75 -16.66 -14.62
N PHE A 381 -7.19 -15.75 -13.77
CA PHE A 381 -6.97 -15.73 -12.33
C PHE A 381 -8.16 -15.05 -11.62
N ASP A 382 -8.51 -15.57 -10.44
CA ASP A 382 -9.39 -14.93 -9.46
C ASP A 382 -8.65 -13.72 -8.87
N VAL A 383 -9.35 -12.59 -8.73
CA VAL A 383 -8.78 -11.32 -8.25
C VAL A 383 -9.56 -10.83 -7.05
N LYS A 384 -8.84 -10.53 -5.97
CA LYS A 384 -9.41 -9.93 -4.76
C LYS A 384 -8.62 -8.70 -4.38
N ILE A 385 -9.30 -7.78 -3.70
CA ILE A 385 -8.66 -6.63 -3.07
C ILE A 385 -8.82 -6.80 -1.57
N LEU A 386 -7.73 -7.14 -0.89
CA LEU A 386 -7.67 -7.22 0.56
C LEU A 386 -7.45 -5.82 1.10
N CYS A 387 -8.18 -5.43 2.15
CA CYS A 387 -8.01 -4.14 2.82
C CYS A 387 -7.86 -4.38 4.32
N TRP A 388 -6.67 -4.09 4.84
CA TRP A 388 -6.38 -4.19 6.27
C TRP A 388 -6.89 -2.98 7.03
N ASP A 389 -6.78 -1.79 6.45
CA ASP A 389 -7.30 -0.58 7.08
C ASP A 389 -7.62 0.51 6.06
N ILE A 390 -8.57 1.36 6.43
CA ILE A 390 -9.01 2.53 5.67
C ILE A 390 -9.59 3.56 6.64
N LEU A 391 -9.06 4.79 6.61
CA LEU A 391 -9.49 5.87 7.50
C LEU A 391 -10.69 6.63 6.94
N GLY A 392 -11.40 7.35 7.82
CA GLY A 392 -12.44 8.28 7.40
C GLY A 392 -11.90 9.43 6.55
N ALA A 393 -12.76 10.09 5.78
CA ALA A 393 -12.35 11.20 4.91
C ALA A 393 -11.80 12.41 5.70
N THR A 394 -12.31 12.63 6.91
CA THR A 394 -11.92 13.74 7.81
C THR A 394 -11.15 13.30 9.06
N THR A 395 -10.94 11.99 9.25
CA THR A 395 -10.35 11.42 10.46
C THR A 395 -8.83 11.58 10.47
N GLU A 396 -8.28 12.31 11.43
CA GLU A 396 -6.82 12.30 11.68
C GLU A 396 -6.42 11.08 12.54
N GLY A 397 -5.35 10.39 12.15
CA GLY A 397 -4.91 9.18 12.84
C GLY A 397 -3.91 8.32 12.05
N ILE A 398 -3.74 7.09 12.51
CA ILE A 398 -2.81 6.12 11.92
C ILE A 398 -3.63 5.03 11.23
N CYS A 399 -3.45 4.90 9.92
CA CYS A 399 -3.92 3.75 9.14
C CYS A 399 -2.86 2.65 9.28
N PHE A 400 -3.22 1.45 9.73
CA PHE A 400 -2.23 0.40 10.03
C PHE A 400 -2.61 -0.97 9.49
N ALA A 401 -1.64 -1.65 8.88
CA ALA A 401 -1.74 -3.04 8.43
C ALA A 401 -0.61 -3.88 9.00
N ASP A 402 -0.93 -5.07 9.49
CA ASP A 402 0.00 -6.19 9.61
C ASP A 402 -0.40 -7.18 8.52
N THR A 403 0.44 -7.39 7.49
CA THR A 403 0.06 -8.26 6.37
C THR A 403 0.06 -9.76 6.71
N THR A 404 0.39 -10.15 7.95
CA THR A 404 0.11 -11.51 8.47
C THR A 404 -1.29 -11.65 9.06
N ALA A 405 -1.96 -10.55 9.39
CA ALA A 405 -3.31 -10.56 9.96
C ALA A 405 -4.38 -10.67 8.87
N ASP A 406 -5.55 -11.20 9.25
CA ASP A 406 -6.72 -11.21 8.37
C ASP A 406 -7.12 -9.78 7.98
N PRO A 407 -7.39 -9.50 6.70
CA PRO A 407 -7.84 -8.17 6.26
C PRO A 407 -9.23 -7.84 6.81
N LYS A 408 -9.44 -6.61 7.29
CA LYS A 408 -10.74 -6.13 7.81
C LYS A 408 -11.86 -6.21 6.77
N THR A 409 -11.53 -6.00 5.49
CA THR A 409 -12.48 -6.10 4.36
C THR A 409 -11.81 -6.79 3.18
N VAL A 410 -12.59 -7.58 2.43
CA VAL A 410 -12.19 -8.18 1.15
C VAL A 410 -13.20 -7.77 0.09
N PHE A 411 -12.74 -7.12 -0.97
CA PHE A 411 -13.56 -6.76 -2.13
C PHE A 411 -13.33 -7.78 -3.25
N GLY A 412 -14.42 -8.29 -3.84
CA GLY A 412 -14.40 -9.11 -5.04
C GLY A 412 -14.79 -8.30 -6.28
N LEU A 413 -14.37 -8.75 -7.46
CA LEU A 413 -14.85 -8.20 -8.73
C LEU A 413 -16.23 -8.77 -9.06
N VAL A 414 -17.14 -7.92 -9.55
CA VAL A 414 -18.47 -8.34 -10.02
C VAL A 414 -18.60 -8.02 -11.51
N LYS A 415 -19.13 -8.96 -12.30
CA LYS A 415 -19.45 -8.73 -13.72
C LYS A 415 -20.56 -7.68 -13.79
N ALA A 416 -20.42 -6.70 -14.67
CA ALA A 416 -21.39 -5.60 -14.85
C ALA A 416 -22.79 -6.04 -15.30
N SER A 417 -22.96 -7.31 -15.66
CA SER A 417 -24.24 -7.96 -15.99
C SER A 417 -24.94 -8.58 -14.77
N GLN A 418 -24.36 -8.50 -13.57
CA GLN A 418 -24.87 -9.09 -12.33
C GLN A 418 -25.24 -8.04 -11.26
N THR A 419 -25.14 -6.76 -11.61
CA THR A 419 -25.54 -5.57 -10.83
C THR A 419 -26.64 -4.82 -11.55
#